data_AF-A0A2G3K0B7-F1
#
_entry.id   AF-A0A2G3K0B7-F1
#
_cell.length_a   1.000
_cell.length_b   1.000
_cell.length_c   1.000
_cell.angle_alpha   90.00
_cell.angle_beta   90.00
_cell.angle_gamma   90.00
#
_symmetry.space_group_name_H-M   'P 1'
#
loop_
_entity.id
_entity.type
_entity.pdbx_description
1 polymer ?
#
loop_
_entity_poly.entity_id
_entity_poly.type
_entity_poly.pdbx_seq_one_letter_code
_entity_poly.pdbx_strand_id
1 'polypeptide(L)'
;MRFFSALRNRLCWLPLVLWLPFTSTHAANDAPALPALGTDSAQNTVSGLSSGAFMATQFSVAYSASVAGAGIVAGGPYYCAGLGSYNGANRFLMTAMTQCMTPLGPAPSGNQAFRQAQQFANTQEIDETSNIARQRVYIFTGAADSIVKPKVVAQTRAFYVAAGVPAQQLKYVDNINAGHALITDNGTDLSCAANKAPNLNDCNFFQSRDILRHLYGDLQPPVTQLGGELVDFDQSEFTESNGSGLAPVGHAYIPAACRQESCRVHVVFHGCTQEDARIGDRFYRTTGYNELADSNRIVVLYPQIRTNPVRNPKGCWDFWGYSSQDPVHPDFYMKKAPQMAAIWAMLQRLSTPHP
;
A
#
# COMPACT_ATOMS: atom_id res chain seq x y z
N MET A 1 -14.02 0.22 -76.91
CA MET A 1 -13.36 -1.02 -77.40
C MET A 1 -11.86 -0.86 -77.23
N ARG A 2 -11.25 -1.87 -76.61
CA ARG A 2 -9.81 -2.23 -76.52
C ARG A 2 -8.78 -1.31 -77.19
N PHE A 3 -7.75 -0.94 -76.45
CA PHE A 3 -6.36 -1.01 -76.96
C PHE A 3 -5.41 -1.48 -75.86
N PHE A 4 -4.61 -2.48 -76.23
CA PHE A 4 -3.50 -3.08 -75.48
C PHE A 4 -2.33 -2.10 -75.34
N SER A 5 -1.58 -2.15 -74.24
CA SER A 5 -0.14 -1.86 -74.28
C SER A 5 0.62 -2.77 -73.32
N ALA A 6 1.67 -3.39 -73.85
CA ALA A 6 2.48 -4.42 -73.24
C ALA A 6 3.61 -3.89 -72.35
N LEU A 7 3.98 -4.75 -71.39
CA LEU A 7 5.24 -4.94 -70.67
C LEU A 7 6.28 -3.80 -70.58
N ARG A 8 6.73 -3.57 -69.33
CA ARG A 8 8.18 -3.69 -69.02
C ARG A 8 8.41 -3.92 -67.52
N ASN A 9 8.84 -5.14 -67.18
CA ASN A 9 9.38 -5.47 -65.85
C ASN A 9 10.68 -4.69 -65.62
N ARG A 10 10.71 -3.87 -64.57
CA ARG A 10 11.95 -3.41 -63.93
C ARG A 10 11.89 -3.85 -62.48
N LEU A 11 12.72 -4.83 -62.12
CA LEU A 11 13.01 -5.14 -60.72
C LEU A 11 13.81 -3.98 -60.13
N CYS A 12 13.18 -3.18 -59.27
CA CYS A 12 13.88 -2.28 -58.35
C CYS A 12 14.06 -3.01 -57.02
N TRP A 13 15.31 -3.27 -56.66
CA TRP A 13 15.69 -3.72 -55.32
C TRP A 13 15.57 -2.53 -54.35
N LEU A 14 14.58 -2.58 -53.45
CA LEU A 14 14.48 -1.67 -52.31
C LEU A 14 15.28 -2.27 -51.13
N PRO A 15 16.22 -1.54 -50.51
CA PRO A 15 16.90 -2.02 -49.33
C PRO A 15 15.93 -2.04 -48.16
N LEU A 16 15.82 -3.19 -47.50
CA LEU A 16 15.02 -3.38 -46.29
C LEU A 16 15.72 -2.61 -45.15
N VAL A 17 15.22 -1.41 -44.82
CA VAL A 17 15.63 -0.71 -43.59
C VAL A 17 14.94 -1.42 -42.44
N LEU A 18 15.68 -2.28 -41.74
CA LEU A 18 15.28 -2.90 -40.48
C LEU A 18 15.16 -1.80 -39.41
N TRP A 19 13.93 -1.38 -39.12
CA TRP A 19 13.60 -0.73 -37.86
C TRP A 19 13.76 -1.76 -36.74
N LEU A 20 14.88 -1.70 -36.03
CA LEU A 20 15.05 -2.41 -34.76
C LEU A 20 14.13 -1.74 -33.74
N PRO A 21 13.13 -2.44 -33.18
CA PRO A 21 12.43 -1.94 -32.01
C PRO A 21 13.45 -1.91 -30.86
N PHE A 22 13.68 -0.73 -30.28
CA PHE A 22 14.30 -0.64 -28.97
C PHE A 22 13.32 -1.22 -27.95
N THR A 23 13.38 -2.52 -27.75
CA THR A 23 12.78 -3.15 -26.57
C THR A 23 13.70 -2.87 -25.40
N SER A 24 13.41 -1.82 -24.62
CA SER A 24 14.02 -1.60 -23.32
C SER A 24 13.53 -2.68 -22.36
N THR A 25 14.14 -3.86 -22.42
CA THR A 25 14.04 -4.87 -21.37
C THR A 25 14.81 -4.35 -20.16
N HIS A 26 14.15 -3.62 -19.26
CA HIS A 26 14.71 -3.41 -17.92
C HIS A 26 14.71 -4.76 -17.22
N ALA A 27 15.88 -5.37 -17.13
CA ALA A 27 16.06 -6.63 -16.41
C ALA A 27 15.84 -6.37 -14.91
N ALA A 28 14.97 -7.17 -14.30
CA ALA A 28 14.65 -7.13 -12.87
C ALA A 28 15.81 -7.55 -11.94
N ASN A 29 17.02 -7.79 -12.48
CA ASN A 29 18.18 -8.34 -11.75
C ASN A 29 19.25 -7.29 -11.38
N ASP A 30 18.99 -5.99 -11.57
CA ASP A 30 20.00 -4.93 -11.44
C ASP A 30 19.56 -3.75 -10.54
N ALA A 31 18.42 -3.87 -9.84
CA ALA A 31 18.03 -2.85 -8.86
C ALA A 31 19.03 -2.85 -7.70
N PRO A 32 19.48 -1.69 -7.21
CA PRO A 32 20.45 -1.62 -6.13
C PRO A 32 19.83 -2.09 -4.80
N ALA A 33 20.67 -2.46 -3.85
CA ALA A 33 20.23 -2.75 -2.50
C ALA A 33 19.54 -1.53 -1.86
N LEU A 34 18.50 -1.75 -1.05
CA LEU A 34 17.90 -0.67 -0.25
C LEU A 34 18.97 -0.08 0.69
N PRO A 35 19.21 1.24 0.66
CA PRO A 35 20.29 1.84 1.43
C PRO A 35 20.01 1.80 2.93
N ALA A 36 21.07 1.69 3.72
CA ALA A 36 21.06 1.93 5.15
C ALA A 36 21.14 3.45 5.41
N LEU A 37 20.21 4.00 6.19
CA LEU A 37 20.03 5.45 6.37
C LEU A 37 20.07 5.91 7.83
N GLY A 38 20.22 5.00 8.79
CA GLY A 38 20.19 5.33 10.22
C GLY A 38 18.87 5.97 10.67
N THR A 39 17.74 5.58 10.06
CA THR A 39 16.44 6.17 10.40
C THR A 39 16.00 5.80 11.82
N ASP A 40 15.32 6.72 12.50
CA ASP A 40 14.74 6.50 13.82
C ASP A 40 13.57 5.50 13.75
N SER A 41 13.85 4.27 14.17
CA SER A 41 12.89 3.15 14.15
C SER A 41 11.71 3.34 15.12
N ALA A 42 11.82 4.24 16.10
CA ALA A 42 10.71 4.55 17.02
C ALA A 42 9.64 5.45 16.38
N GLN A 43 9.92 6.05 15.23
CA GLN A 43 9.07 7.02 14.54
C GLN A 43 8.50 6.48 13.22
N ASN A 44 8.58 5.17 13.01
CA ASN A 44 8.02 4.53 11.82
C ASN A 44 6.49 4.64 11.82
N THR A 45 5.92 5.05 10.69
CA THR A 45 4.48 5.05 10.50
C THR A 45 4.13 4.38 9.18
N VAL A 46 2.88 3.94 9.02
CA VAL A 46 2.43 3.29 7.79
C VAL A 46 1.12 3.90 7.30
N SER A 47 0.83 3.79 6.01
CA SER A 47 -0.50 4.08 5.48
C SER A 47 -0.81 3.24 4.25
N GLY A 48 -2.06 3.23 3.82
CA GLY A 48 -2.42 2.62 2.56
C GLY A 48 -3.87 2.83 2.15
N LEU A 49 -4.16 2.43 0.91
CA LEU A 49 -5.49 2.42 0.31
C LEU A 49 -5.99 0.98 0.11
N SER A 50 -7.28 0.70 0.32
CA SER A 50 -7.90 -0.56 -0.08
C SER A 50 -7.20 -1.78 0.55
N SER A 51 -6.75 -2.77 -0.21
CA SER A 51 -5.90 -3.86 0.31
C SER A 51 -4.66 -3.36 1.04
N GLY A 52 -4.05 -2.25 0.58
CA GLY A 52 -2.94 -1.61 1.27
C GLY A 52 -3.36 -1.00 2.62
N ALA A 53 -4.62 -0.58 2.76
CA ALA A 53 -5.18 -0.14 4.04
C ALA A 53 -5.44 -1.31 5.01
N PHE A 54 -5.83 -2.48 4.49
CA PHE A 54 -5.85 -3.73 5.27
C PHE A 54 -4.43 -4.11 5.74
N MET A 55 -3.43 -4.01 4.85
CA MET A 55 -2.03 -4.23 5.21
C MET A 55 -1.51 -3.21 6.22
N ALA A 56 -1.82 -1.92 6.06
CA ALA A 56 -1.48 -0.89 7.03
C ALA A 56 -2.03 -1.22 8.43
N THR A 57 -3.30 -1.62 8.51
CA THR A 57 -3.92 -2.08 9.74
C THR A 57 -3.19 -3.31 10.31
N GLN A 58 -2.98 -4.35 9.50
CA GLN A 58 -2.25 -5.58 9.90
C GLN A 58 -0.86 -5.27 10.44
N PHE A 59 -0.06 -4.50 9.70
CA PHE A 59 1.31 -4.17 10.07
C PHE A 59 1.36 -3.32 11.34
N SER A 60 0.50 -2.31 11.46
CA SER A 60 0.45 -1.45 12.65
C SER A 60 0.06 -2.18 13.93
N VAL A 61 -0.70 -3.28 13.82
CA VAL A 61 -1.09 -4.13 14.95
C VAL A 61 -0.01 -5.16 15.24
N ALA A 62 0.45 -5.88 14.22
CA ALA A 62 1.43 -6.95 14.34
C ALA A 62 2.77 -6.46 14.89
N TYR A 63 3.22 -5.29 14.42
CA TYR A 63 4.45 -4.61 14.83
C TYR A 63 4.16 -3.37 15.66
N SER A 64 3.10 -3.42 16.47
CA SER A 64 2.64 -2.25 17.21
C SER A 64 3.71 -1.66 18.13
N ALA A 65 4.72 -2.39 18.61
CA ALA A 65 5.83 -1.86 19.41
C ALA A 65 6.78 -0.93 18.62
N SER A 66 6.81 -1.04 17.30
CA SER A 66 7.71 -0.26 16.42
C SER A 66 6.97 0.66 15.45
N VAL A 67 5.63 0.62 15.43
CA VAL A 67 4.81 1.51 14.61
C VAL A 67 4.16 2.59 15.49
N ALA A 68 4.51 3.85 15.24
CA ALA A 68 4.01 5.02 15.95
C ALA A 68 2.63 5.49 15.47
N GLY A 69 2.20 5.08 14.27
CA GLY A 69 0.91 5.48 13.73
C GLY A 69 0.57 4.87 12.38
N ALA A 70 -0.73 4.93 12.03
CA ALA A 70 -1.29 4.30 10.85
C ALA A 70 -2.32 5.18 10.12
N GLY A 71 -2.22 5.29 8.79
CA GLY A 71 -3.21 5.91 7.91
C GLY A 71 -3.99 4.86 7.10
N ILE A 72 -5.29 4.76 7.30
CA ILE A 72 -6.11 3.67 6.76
C ILE A 72 -7.21 4.26 5.88
N VAL A 73 -7.03 4.18 4.57
CA VAL A 73 -7.96 4.74 3.58
C VAL A 73 -8.75 3.62 2.92
N ALA A 74 -10.07 3.58 3.15
CA ALA A 74 -10.96 2.57 2.59
C ALA A 74 -10.52 1.12 2.85
N GLY A 75 -10.06 0.84 4.08
CA GLY A 75 -9.70 -0.50 4.57
C GLY A 75 -10.72 -1.08 5.54
N GLY A 76 -10.36 -2.18 6.22
CA GLY A 76 -11.19 -2.81 7.24
C GLY A 76 -10.41 -3.15 8.52
N PRO A 77 -11.12 -3.67 9.55
CA PRO A 77 -10.51 -3.98 10.83
C PRO A 77 -9.44 -5.09 10.69
N TYR A 78 -8.52 -5.13 11.65
CA TYR A 78 -7.54 -6.19 11.75
C TYR A 78 -8.20 -7.58 11.70
N TYR A 79 -7.59 -8.53 10.98
CA TYR A 79 -8.09 -9.90 10.83
C TYR A 79 -9.54 -10.01 10.28
N CYS A 80 -10.04 -9.00 9.56
CA CYS A 80 -11.42 -8.99 9.03
C CYS A 80 -11.80 -10.29 8.30
N ALA A 81 -10.92 -10.80 7.43
CA ALA A 81 -11.16 -12.00 6.63
C ALA A 81 -11.34 -13.27 7.48
N GLY A 82 -10.86 -13.29 8.72
CA GLY A 82 -11.01 -14.41 9.65
C GLY A 82 -12.23 -14.32 10.57
N LEU A 83 -12.98 -13.21 10.51
CA LEU A 83 -14.18 -12.97 11.33
C LEU A 83 -15.49 -13.20 10.55
N GLY A 84 -15.38 -13.68 9.32
CA GLY A 84 -16.53 -13.98 8.48
C GLY A 84 -17.30 -15.20 8.92
N SER A 85 -18.49 -15.36 8.37
CA SER A 85 -19.38 -16.50 8.64
C SER A 85 -19.19 -17.67 7.66
N TYR A 86 -18.29 -17.53 6.68
CA TYR A 86 -18.02 -18.57 5.69
C TYR A 86 -17.22 -19.73 6.29
N ASN A 87 -17.45 -20.93 5.74
CA ASN A 87 -16.76 -22.17 6.11
C ASN A 87 -16.01 -22.77 4.92
N GLY A 88 -15.16 -23.76 5.19
CA GLY A 88 -14.38 -24.47 4.16
C GLY A 88 -13.03 -23.82 3.85
N ALA A 89 -12.35 -24.36 2.82
CA ALA A 89 -10.97 -23.99 2.47
C ALA A 89 -10.84 -22.54 1.98
N ASN A 90 -11.86 -22.01 1.30
CA ASN A 90 -11.83 -20.66 0.72
C ASN A 90 -12.45 -19.59 1.63
N ARG A 91 -12.73 -19.89 2.91
CA ARG A 91 -13.50 -19.00 3.79
C ARG A 91 -12.90 -17.59 3.94
N PHE A 92 -11.56 -17.50 4.03
CA PHE A 92 -10.87 -16.22 4.18
C PHE A 92 -11.01 -15.37 2.91
N LEU A 93 -10.76 -15.96 1.73
CA LEU A 93 -10.95 -15.29 0.45
C LEU A 93 -12.40 -14.83 0.28
N MET A 94 -13.37 -15.71 0.56
CA MET A 94 -14.80 -15.36 0.43
C MET A 94 -15.18 -14.21 1.36
N THR A 95 -14.73 -14.25 2.61
CA THR A 95 -14.96 -13.18 3.59
C THR A 95 -14.31 -11.88 3.14
N ALA A 96 -13.05 -11.94 2.72
CA ALA A 96 -12.28 -10.79 2.21
C ALA A 96 -12.98 -10.10 1.04
N MET A 97 -13.43 -10.87 0.04
CA MET A 97 -14.03 -10.35 -1.19
C MET A 97 -15.51 -9.97 -1.04
N THR A 98 -16.13 -10.23 0.12
CA THR A 98 -17.56 -9.94 0.35
C THR A 98 -17.78 -9.18 1.66
N GLN A 99 -17.70 -9.84 2.81
CA GLN A 99 -18.04 -9.28 4.12
C GLN A 99 -17.09 -8.16 4.54
N CYS A 100 -15.83 -8.21 4.13
CA CYS A 100 -14.84 -7.15 4.36
C CYS A 100 -14.87 -6.03 3.31
N MET A 101 -15.78 -6.06 2.34
CA MET A 101 -15.84 -5.05 1.27
C MET A 101 -17.26 -4.50 1.14
N THR A 102 -18.19 -5.35 0.73
CA THR A 102 -19.59 -5.01 0.47
C THR A 102 -20.55 -5.94 1.23
N PRO A 103 -20.51 -5.99 2.58
CA PRO A 103 -21.38 -6.89 3.32
C PRO A 103 -22.86 -6.57 3.04
N LEU A 104 -23.71 -7.61 2.93
CA LEU A 104 -25.16 -7.44 2.85
C LEU A 104 -25.73 -7.01 4.22
N GLY A 105 -25.30 -7.70 5.29
CA GLY A 105 -25.65 -7.40 6.67
C GLY A 105 -24.61 -6.53 7.40
N PRO A 106 -24.46 -6.70 8.73
CA PRO A 106 -23.37 -6.10 9.49
C PRO A 106 -22.00 -6.45 8.89
N ALA A 107 -21.05 -5.52 8.96
CA ALA A 107 -19.65 -5.81 8.65
C ALA A 107 -19.00 -6.61 9.80
N PRO A 108 -17.93 -7.39 9.54
CA PRO A 108 -17.16 -8.05 10.59
C PRO A 108 -16.73 -7.07 11.68
N SER A 109 -16.96 -7.44 12.95
CA SER A 109 -16.92 -6.49 14.06
C SER A 109 -15.50 -6.09 14.47
N GLY A 110 -15.24 -4.79 14.57
CA GLY A 110 -13.97 -4.25 15.08
C GLY A 110 -13.68 -4.64 16.53
N ASN A 111 -14.73 -4.72 17.36
CA ASN A 111 -14.58 -5.18 18.75
C ASN A 111 -14.21 -6.68 18.83
N GLN A 112 -14.74 -7.51 17.92
CA GLN A 112 -14.33 -8.91 17.81
C GLN A 112 -12.90 -9.02 17.28
N ALA A 113 -12.53 -8.21 16.28
CA ALA A 113 -11.16 -8.11 15.79
C ALA A 113 -10.17 -7.77 16.90
N PHE A 114 -10.50 -6.84 17.80
CA PHE A 114 -9.62 -6.49 18.91
C PHE A 114 -9.47 -7.64 19.90
N ARG A 115 -10.55 -8.36 20.25
CA ARG A 115 -10.45 -9.57 21.07
C ARG A 115 -9.58 -10.64 20.42
N GLN A 116 -9.66 -10.78 19.09
CA GLN A 116 -8.81 -11.72 18.37
C GLN A 116 -7.33 -11.29 18.39
N ALA A 117 -7.05 -9.99 18.24
CA ALA A 117 -5.69 -9.47 18.40
C ALA A 117 -5.13 -9.77 19.79
N GLN A 118 -5.93 -9.63 20.86
CA GLN A 118 -5.51 -10.00 22.21
C GLN A 118 -5.13 -11.49 22.31
N GLN A 119 -5.86 -12.39 21.64
CA GLN A 119 -5.52 -13.80 21.59
C GLN A 119 -4.20 -14.05 20.86
N PHE A 120 -3.98 -13.40 19.72
CA PHE A 120 -2.74 -13.51 18.96
C PHE A 120 -1.52 -12.92 19.70
N ALA A 121 -1.72 -11.86 20.50
CA ALA A 121 -0.68 -11.34 21.38
C ALA A 121 -0.33 -12.34 22.49
N ASN A 122 -1.33 -12.99 23.10
CA ASN A 122 -1.10 -14.01 24.13
C ASN A 122 -0.33 -15.23 23.59
N THR A 123 -0.44 -15.54 22.30
CA THR A 123 0.35 -16.58 21.62
C THR A 123 1.63 -16.05 20.98
N GLN A 124 1.97 -14.78 21.22
CA GLN A 124 3.18 -14.10 20.73
C GLN A 124 3.30 -14.04 19.19
N GLU A 125 2.17 -14.13 18.49
CA GLU A 125 2.10 -14.00 17.03
C GLU A 125 2.17 -12.52 16.59
N ILE A 126 1.78 -11.60 17.47
CA ILE A 126 1.87 -10.15 17.32
C ILE A 126 2.43 -9.49 18.58
N ASP A 127 2.78 -8.21 18.50
CA ASP A 127 3.11 -7.40 19.67
C ASP A 127 1.96 -7.29 20.68
N GLU A 128 2.31 -6.99 21.94
CA GLU A 128 1.35 -6.71 23.00
C GLU A 128 0.34 -5.63 22.58
N THR A 129 -0.95 -5.94 22.69
CA THR A 129 -2.02 -5.04 22.23
C THR A 129 -2.08 -3.70 22.97
N SER A 130 -1.50 -3.62 24.17
CA SER A 130 -1.36 -2.37 24.94
C SER A 130 -0.54 -1.31 24.20
N ASN A 131 0.37 -1.73 23.32
CA ASN A 131 1.15 -0.84 22.48
C ASN A 131 0.26 -0.02 21.53
N ILE A 132 -0.88 -0.55 21.08
CA ILE A 132 -1.74 0.11 20.08
C ILE A 132 -2.27 1.45 20.59
N ALA A 133 -2.55 1.58 21.90
CA ALA A 133 -3.13 2.79 22.48
C ALA A 133 -2.28 4.07 22.29
N ARG A 134 -0.96 3.93 22.09
CA ARG A 134 -0.06 5.08 21.86
C ARG A 134 -0.03 5.56 20.40
N GLN A 135 -0.65 4.82 19.48
CA GLN A 135 -0.59 5.14 18.06
C GLN A 135 -1.45 6.35 17.71
N ARG A 136 -0.97 7.18 16.78
CA ARG A 136 -1.81 8.13 16.06
C ARG A 136 -2.43 7.43 14.85
N VAL A 137 -3.74 7.52 14.69
CA VAL A 137 -4.48 6.78 13.67
C VAL A 137 -5.35 7.73 12.85
N TYR A 138 -5.11 7.77 11.55
CA TYR A 138 -5.96 8.44 10.57
C TYR A 138 -6.79 7.38 9.85
N ILE A 139 -8.11 7.53 9.82
CA ILE A 139 -9.02 6.59 9.17
C ILE A 139 -9.93 7.39 8.23
N PHE A 140 -10.00 6.98 6.97
CA PHE A 140 -10.81 7.64 5.97
C PHE A 140 -11.72 6.68 5.22
N THR A 141 -12.95 7.12 4.99
CA THR A 141 -13.87 6.51 4.02
C THR A 141 -14.53 7.59 3.19
N GLY A 142 -14.65 7.35 1.88
CA GLY A 142 -15.43 8.20 1.01
C GLY A 142 -16.92 7.90 1.16
N ALA A 143 -17.76 8.93 1.26
CA ALA A 143 -19.21 8.77 1.38
C ALA A 143 -19.84 8.10 0.14
N ALA A 144 -19.17 8.16 -1.02
CA ALA A 144 -19.57 7.50 -2.26
C ALA A 144 -18.80 6.19 -2.52
N ASP A 145 -18.01 5.68 -1.55
CA ASP A 145 -17.27 4.42 -1.72
C ASP A 145 -18.23 3.23 -1.81
N SER A 146 -18.23 2.58 -2.98
CA SER A 146 -19.04 1.40 -3.26
C SER A 146 -18.24 0.10 -3.30
N ILE A 147 -16.91 0.16 -3.15
CA ILE A 147 -16.00 -0.99 -3.22
C ILE A 147 -15.68 -1.51 -1.81
N VAL A 148 -15.30 -0.62 -0.89
CA VAL A 148 -15.19 -0.91 0.54
C VAL A 148 -16.14 0.03 1.27
N LYS A 149 -17.33 -0.48 1.58
CA LYS A 149 -18.42 0.35 2.09
C LYS A 149 -18.02 1.06 3.40
N PRO A 150 -18.49 2.29 3.65
CA PRO A 150 -18.21 3.02 4.90
C PRO A 150 -18.47 2.24 6.18
N LYS A 151 -19.47 1.34 6.19
CA LYS A 151 -19.75 0.48 7.34
C LYS A 151 -18.63 -0.52 7.68
N VAL A 152 -17.78 -0.89 6.73
CA VAL A 152 -16.57 -1.70 6.99
C VAL A 152 -15.50 -0.82 7.62
N VAL A 153 -15.24 0.36 7.07
CA VAL A 153 -14.24 1.31 7.60
C VAL A 153 -14.59 1.77 9.01
N ALA A 154 -15.88 1.92 9.31
CA ALA A 154 -16.38 2.18 10.67
C ALA A 154 -15.97 1.08 11.67
N GLN A 155 -15.81 -0.18 11.22
CA GLN A 155 -15.30 -1.26 12.08
C GLN A 155 -13.79 -1.16 12.31
N THR A 156 -13.02 -0.61 11.37
CA THR A 156 -11.62 -0.22 11.63
C THR A 156 -11.55 0.79 12.77
N ARG A 157 -12.39 1.83 12.73
CA ARG A 157 -12.48 2.80 13.85
C ARG A 157 -12.86 2.10 15.15
N ALA A 158 -13.86 1.24 15.14
CA ALA A 158 -14.28 0.50 16.33
C ALA A 158 -13.15 -0.35 16.92
N PHE A 159 -12.31 -0.97 16.07
CA PHE A 159 -11.13 -1.71 16.50
C PHE A 159 -10.14 -0.82 17.29
N TYR A 160 -9.74 0.34 16.75
CA TYR A 160 -8.77 1.21 17.44
C TYR A 160 -9.35 1.86 18.70
N VAL A 161 -10.65 2.16 18.71
CA VAL A 161 -11.34 2.60 19.93
C VAL A 161 -11.32 1.51 21.00
N ALA A 162 -11.60 0.25 20.62
CA ALA A 162 -11.52 -0.88 21.54
C ALA A 162 -10.10 -1.14 22.05
N ALA A 163 -9.09 -0.85 21.21
CA ALA A 163 -7.68 -0.91 21.56
C ALA A 163 -7.20 0.23 22.48
N GLY A 164 -8.09 1.15 22.86
CA GLY A 164 -7.78 2.23 23.80
C GLY A 164 -7.06 3.41 23.17
N VAL A 165 -7.06 3.55 21.84
CA VAL A 165 -6.53 4.77 21.18
C VAL A 165 -7.37 5.98 21.63
N PRO A 166 -6.75 7.00 22.27
CA PRO A 166 -7.46 8.20 22.70
C PRO A 166 -8.09 8.95 21.52
N ALA A 167 -9.22 9.62 21.76
CA ALA A 167 -9.92 10.37 20.74
C ALA A 167 -9.03 11.45 20.07
N GLN A 168 -8.10 12.04 20.80
CA GLN A 168 -7.16 13.05 20.29
C GLN A 168 -6.13 12.45 19.32
N GLN A 169 -5.85 11.15 19.40
CA GLN A 169 -4.95 10.43 18.52
C GLN A 169 -5.68 9.79 17.32
N LEU A 170 -7.02 9.78 17.31
CA LEU A 170 -7.83 9.13 16.29
C LEU A 170 -8.60 10.14 15.45
N LYS A 171 -8.17 10.37 14.20
CA LYS A 171 -8.88 11.19 13.22
C LYS A 171 -9.68 10.28 12.28
N TYR A 172 -11.00 10.35 12.35
CA TYR A 172 -11.91 9.63 11.45
C TYR A 172 -12.62 10.60 10.51
N VAL A 173 -12.47 10.40 9.21
CA VAL A 173 -13.03 11.25 8.16
C VAL A 173 -13.97 10.41 7.28
N ASP A 174 -15.26 10.74 7.31
CA ASP A 174 -16.34 10.00 6.63
C ASP A 174 -17.33 10.90 5.89
N ASN A 175 -17.03 12.19 5.77
CA ASN A 175 -17.93 13.22 5.26
C ASN A 175 -17.55 13.74 3.86
N ILE A 176 -16.44 13.27 3.28
CA ILE A 176 -16.02 13.66 1.94
C ILE A 176 -16.76 12.80 0.92
N ASN A 177 -17.36 13.40 -0.11
CA ASN A 177 -18.05 12.70 -1.21
C ASN A 177 -17.08 12.05 -2.20
N ALA A 178 -16.09 11.33 -1.66
CA ALA A 178 -15.14 10.56 -2.42
C ALA A 178 -15.67 9.14 -2.71
N GLY A 179 -15.27 8.57 -3.84
CA GLY A 179 -15.39 7.14 -4.09
C GLY A 179 -14.20 6.35 -3.54
N HIS A 180 -14.02 5.12 -4.00
CA HIS A 180 -12.91 4.25 -3.59
C HIS A 180 -11.57 4.68 -4.21
N ALA A 181 -10.87 5.60 -3.54
CA ALA A 181 -9.61 6.14 -4.03
C ALA A 181 -8.74 6.71 -2.91
N LEU A 182 -7.44 6.85 -3.20
CA LEU A 182 -6.58 7.80 -2.49
C LEU A 182 -6.83 9.18 -3.10
N ILE A 183 -7.03 10.18 -2.25
CA ILE A 183 -7.47 11.50 -2.70
C ILE A 183 -6.27 12.40 -3.02
N THR A 184 -6.33 13.04 -4.18
CA THR A 184 -5.31 13.93 -4.74
C THR A 184 -5.91 15.30 -5.08
N ASP A 185 -5.02 16.19 -5.52
CA ASP A 185 -5.34 17.51 -6.08
C ASP A 185 -4.69 17.62 -7.47
N ASN A 186 -4.88 16.58 -8.29
CA ASN A 186 -4.37 16.54 -9.66
C ASN A 186 -5.55 16.56 -10.64
N GLY A 187 -5.71 17.64 -11.40
CA GLY A 187 -6.82 17.79 -12.35
C GLY A 187 -6.91 16.75 -13.48
N THR A 188 -5.93 15.86 -13.61
CA THR A 188 -5.93 14.71 -14.55
C THR A 188 -6.40 13.39 -13.93
N ASP A 189 -6.58 13.35 -12.61
CA ASP A 189 -7.13 12.20 -11.89
C ASP A 189 -8.67 12.15 -12.05
N LEU A 190 -9.29 11.06 -11.58
CA LEU A 190 -10.74 10.90 -11.75
C LEU A 190 -11.51 11.86 -10.84
N SER A 191 -12.78 12.14 -11.19
CA SER A 191 -13.66 12.93 -10.33
C SER A 191 -13.73 12.36 -8.91
N CYS A 192 -13.80 13.22 -7.89
CA CYS A 192 -13.85 12.84 -6.47
C CYS A 192 -14.72 11.59 -6.15
N ALA A 193 -15.97 11.52 -6.66
CA ALA A 193 -16.92 10.43 -6.37
C ALA A 193 -16.68 9.12 -7.17
N ALA A 194 -15.62 9.02 -7.98
CA ALA A 194 -15.39 7.87 -8.84
C ALA A 194 -14.97 6.62 -8.06
N ASN A 195 -15.45 5.45 -8.49
CA ASN A 195 -15.09 4.13 -7.95
C ASN A 195 -14.44 3.27 -9.06
N LYS A 196 -13.35 3.77 -9.65
CA LYS A 196 -12.73 3.18 -10.85
C LYS A 196 -11.21 3.30 -10.79
N ALA A 197 -10.53 2.35 -11.44
CA ALA A 197 -9.09 2.43 -11.66
C ALA A 197 -8.72 3.77 -12.37
N PRO A 198 -7.63 4.42 -11.96
CA PRO A 198 -6.56 3.92 -11.10
C PRO A 198 -6.80 4.09 -9.59
N ASN A 199 -8.02 4.41 -9.14
CA ASN A 199 -8.35 4.69 -7.73
C ASN A 199 -7.51 5.84 -7.16
N LEU A 200 -7.26 6.85 -8.01
CA LEU A 200 -6.73 8.16 -7.67
C LEU A 200 -7.79 9.16 -8.12
N ASN A 201 -8.32 9.93 -7.17
CA ASN A 201 -9.41 10.86 -7.43
C ASN A 201 -9.02 12.26 -6.98
N ASP A 202 -9.28 13.24 -7.84
CA ASP A 202 -9.16 14.64 -7.53
C ASP A 202 -10.36 15.11 -6.70
N CYS A 203 -10.10 15.50 -5.45
CA CYS A 203 -11.07 16.20 -4.61
C CYS A 203 -10.56 17.57 -4.15
N ASN A 204 -9.59 18.15 -4.87
CA ASN A 204 -8.94 19.43 -4.56
C ASN A 204 -8.14 19.45 -3.24
N PHE A 205 -7.63 18.30 -2.79
CA PHE A 205 -6.67 18.24 -1.69
C PHE A 205 -5.85 16.94 -1.71
N PHE A 206 -4.60 16.98 -1.25
CA PHE A 206 -3.78 15.79 -1.09
C PHE A 206 -4.01 15.13 0.27
N GLN A 207 -4.69 13.99 0.28
CA GLN A 207 -4.95 13.23 1.52
C GLN A 207 -3.69 12.68 2.18
N SER A 208 -2.65 12.39 1.40
CA SER A 208 -1.31 12.04 1.91
C SER A 208 -0.77 13.07 2.92
N ARG A 209 -1.00 14.36 2.65
CA ARG A 209 -0.53 15.46 3.51
C ARG A 209 -1.30 15.50 4.83
N ASP A 210 -2.60 15.23 4.76
CA ASP A 210 -3.46 15.12 5.94
C ASP A 210 -3.13 13.90 6.81
N ILE A 211 -2.81 12.77 6.17
CA ILE A 211 -2.30 11.57 6.84
C ILE A 211 -1.01 11.92 7.58
N LEU A 212 0.01 12.41 6.88
CA LEU A 212 1.31 12.69 7.49
C LEU A 212 1.25 13.72 8.62
N ARG A 213 0.46 14.80 8.47
CA ARG A 213 0.26 15.78 9.55
C ARG A 213 -0.43 15.17 10.77
N HIS A 214 -1.43 14.30 10.57
CA HIS A 214 -2.04 13.62 11.71
C HIS A 214 -1.04 12.72 12.44
N LEU A 215 -0.25 11.96 11.68
CA LEU A 215 0.68 10.97 12.23
C LEU A 215 1.90 11.59 12.90
N TYR A 216 2.45 12.69 12.35
CA TYR A 216 3.68 13.31 12.85
C TYR A 216 3.46 14.63 13.61
N GLY A 217 2.26 15.22 13.54
CA GLY A 217 1.94 16.51 14.15
C GLY A 217 2.31 17.68 13.25
N ASP A 218 2.91 18.70 13.83
CA ASP A 218 3.26 19.92 13.12
C ASP A 218 4.41 19.65 12.14
N LEU A 219 4.11 19.79 10.85
CA LEU A 219 5.04 19.59 9.74
C LEU A 219 5.20 20.89 8.95
N GLN A 220 6.39 21.11 8.41
CA GLN A 220 6.67 22.19 7.46
C GLN A 220 5.79 22.03 6.20
N PRO A 221 5.44 23.12 5.50
CA PRO A 221 4.70 23.06 4.25
C PRO A 221 5.41 22.17 3.20
N PRO A 222 4.64 21.57 2.26
CA PRO A 222 5.23 20.77 1.19
C PRO A 222 6.08 21.63 0.24
N VAL A 223 7.16 21.06 -0.28
CA VAL A 223 7.98 21.73 -1.31
C VAL A 223 7.27 21.73 -2.67
N THR A 224 7.58 22.71 -3.52
CA THR A 224 7.11 22.73 -4.92
C THR A 224 8.05 22.03 -5.87
N GLN A 225 9.31 21.83 -5.46
CA GLN A 225 10.33 21.09 -6.19
C GLN A 225 11.03 20.16 -5.20
N LEU A 226 11.03 18.86 -5.52
CA LEU A 226 11.69 17.83 -4.69
C LEU A 226 13.21 18.05 -4.68
N GLY A 227 13.81 18.06 -3.49
CA GLY A 227 15.25 18.08 -3.31
C GLY A 227 15.89 16.69 -3.17
N GLY A 228 15.09 15.67 -2.87
CA GLY A 228 15.52 14.29 -2.72
C GLY A 228 15.41 13.45 -4.01
N GLU A 229 15.57 12.14 -3.84
CA GLU A 229 15.63 11.17 -4.93
C GLU A 229 14.55 10.10 -4.78
N LEU A 230 13.88 9.76 -5.89
CA LEU A 230 13.15 8.51 -6.01
C LEU A 230 14.11 7.43 -6.49
N VAL A 231 14.30 6.40 -5.68
CA VAL A 231 15.18 5.28 -5.96
C VAL A 231 14.39 3.98 -6.07
N ASP A 232 14.80 3.13 -6.99
CA ASP A 232 14.39 1.73 -7.05
C ASP A 232 15.32 0.92 -6.15
N PHE A 233 14.80 -0.16 -5.55
CA PHE A 233 15.63 -1.11 -4.80
C PHE A 233 15.21 -2.55 -5.06
N ASP A 234 16.16 -3.48 -4.93
CA ASP A 234 15.91 -4.91 -4.97
C ASP A 234 15.08 -5.32 -3.75
N GLN A 235 13.79 -5.51 -3.98
CA GLN A 235 12.82 -5.94 -2.98
C GLN A 235 12.89 -7.45 -2.72
N SER A 236 13.47 -8.22 -3.66
CA SER A 236 13.61 -9.66 -3.52
C SER A 236 14.58 -10.06 -2.41
N GLU A 237 15.53 -9.18 -2.04
CA GLU A 237 16.40 -9.32 -0.85
C GLU A 237 15.61 -9.58 0.44
N PHE A 238 14.36 -9.11 0.51
CA PHE A 238 13.54 -9.17 1.73
C PHE A 238 12.50 -10.30 1.70
N THR A 239 12.53 -11.17 0.68
CA THR A 239 11.55 -12.25 0.54
C THR A 239 12.22 -13.62 0.70
N GLU A 240 11.90 -14.33 1.77
CA GLU A 240 12.46 -15.67 2.03
C GLU A 240 11.74 -16.78 1.24
N SER A 241 10.54 -16.53 0.72
CA SER A 241 9.73 -17.55 0.03
C SER A 241 9.35 -17.16 -1.39
N ASN A 242 9.45 -18.15 -2.29
CA ASN A 242 8.86 -18.13 -3.63
C ASN A 242 7.32 -18.11 -3.51
N GLY A 243 6.73 -16.99 -3.11
CA GLY A 243 5.30 -16.96 -2.79
C GLY A 243 4.77 -15.73 -2.06
N SER A 244 5.64 -14.82 -1.61
CA SER A 244 5.23 -13.58 -0.92
C SER A 244 4.25 -12.73 -1.73
N GLY A 245 4.30 -12.82 -3.06
CA GLY A 245 3.51 -12.00 -3.98
C GLY A 245 4.02 -10.56 -4.09
N LEU A 246 5.18 -10.27 -3.51
CA LEU A 246 5.89 -9.01 -3.71
C LEU A 246 6.55 -8.98 -5.10
N ALA A 247 6.66 -7.79 -5.68
CA ALA A 247 7.44 -7.56 -6.89
C ALA A 247 8.95 -7.66 -6.59
N PRO A 248 9.81 -7.89 -7.61
CA PRO A 248 11.26 -7.88 -7.41
C PRO A 248 11.81 -6.48 -7.12
N VAL A 249 11.13 -5.42 -7.55
CA VAL A 249 11.55 -4.03 -7.36
C VAL A 249 10.54 -3.30 -6.48
N GLY A 250 11.04 -2.55 -5.50
CA GLY A 250 10.28 -1.57 -4.71
C GLY A 250 10.84 -0.17 -4.93
N HIS A 251 10.13 0.85 -4.44
CA HIS A 251 10.57 2.24 -4.59
C HIS A 251 10.69 2.94 -3.23
N ALA A 252 11.57 3.92 -3.13
CA ALA A 252 11.66 4.79 -1.98
C ALA A 252 11.94 6.23 -2.41
N TYR A 253 11.28 7.19 -1.75
CA TYR A 253 11.68 8.59 -1.80
C TYR A 253 12.58 8.91 -0.61
N ILE A 254 13.78 9.40 -0.90
CA ILE A 254 14.79 9.75 0.11
C ILE A 254 15.06 11.25 0.00
N PRO A 255 14.56 12.08 0.95
CA PRO A 255 14.94 13.48 1.04
C PRO A 255 16.46 13.64 1.13
N ALA A 256 17.02 14.70 0.51
CA ALA A 256 18.47 14.92 0.51
C ALA A 256 19.08 14.96 1.92
N ALA A 257 18.37 15.56 2.89
CA ALA A 257 18.78 15.61 4.29
C ALA A 257 18.96 14.22 4.92
N CYS A 258 18.20 13.20 4.48
CA CYS A 258 18.25 11.83 5.02
C CYS A 258 19.47 11.03 4.60
N ARG A 259 20.38 11.61 3.81
CA ARG A 259 21.70 11.02 3.52
C ARG A 259 22.74 11.35 4.61
N GLN A 260 22.45 12.30 5.48
CA GLN A 260 23.40 12.83 6.46
C GLN A 260 22.79 13.01 7.85
N GLU A 261 21.47 13.18 7.93
CA GLU A 261 20.73 13.41 9.16
C GLU A 261 19.82 12.23 9.52
N SER A 262 19.48 12.12 10.81
CA SER A 262 18.45 11.18 11.26
C SER A 262 17.09 11.55 10.68
N CYS A 263 16.45 10.57 10.05
CA CYS A 263 15.14 10.69 9.43
C CYS A 263 14.15 9.67 10.00
N ARG A 264 12.88 9.90 9.70
CA ARG A 264 11.77 8.99 10.00
C ARG A 264 11.40 8.21 8.74
N VAL A 265 10.67 7.10 8.89
CA VAL A 265 10.12 6.36 7.74
C VAL A 265 8.60 6.34 7.75
N HIS A 266 7.99 6.64 6.60
CA HIS A 266 6.59 6.36 6.33
C HIS A 266 6.48 5.29 5.23
N VAL A 267 5.83 4.16 5.51
CA VAL A 267 5.56 3.13 4.49
C VAL A 267 4.18 3.38 3.87
N VAL A 268 4.07 3.40 2.55
CA VAL A 268 2.81 3.61 1.84
C VAL A 268 2.47 2.38 1.00
N PHE A 269 1.38 1.71 1.37
CA PHE A 269 0.87 0.53 0.67
C PHE A 269 -0.17 0.93 -0.38
N HIS A 270 0.13 0.67 -1.65
CA HIS A 270 -0.83 0.86 -2.73
C HIS A 270 -2.03 -0.07 -2.61
N GLY A 271 -3.16 0.30 -3.23
CA GLY A 271 -4.33 -0.57 -3.32
C GLY A 271 -4.22 -1.63 -4.41
N CYS A 272 -5.23 -2.50 -4.50
CA CYS A 272 -5.36 -3.42 -5.62
C CYS A 272 -5.30 -2.64 -6.95
N THR A 273 -4.71 -3.24 -7.98
CA THR A 273 -4.54 -2.68 -9.33
C THR A 273 -3.65 -1.43 -9.44
N GLN A 274 -3.00 -1.03 -8.34
CA GLN A 274 -2.12 0.16 -8.28
C GLN A 274 -0.63 -0.19 -8.19
N GLU A 275 -0.25 -1.45 -8.47
CA GLU A 275 1.15 -1.81 -8.65
C GLU A 275 1.77 -1.03 -9.83
N ASP A 276 3.06 -0.76 -9.72
CA ASP A 276 3.89 -0.09 -10.74
C ASP A 276 3.69 -0.62 -12.18
N ALA A 277 3.57 -1.94 -12.38
CA ALA A 277 3.38 -2.56 -13.69
C ALA A 277 2.01 -2.26 -14.32
N ARG A 278 1.07 -1.69 -13.57
CA ARG A 278 -0.27 -1.32 -14.07
C ARG A 278 -0.43 0.17 -14.27
N ILE A 279 0.09 0.99 -13.36
CA ILE A 279 -0.15 2.44 -13.38
C ILE A 279 1.13 3.26 -13.46
N GLY A 280 2.27 2.61 -13.74
CA GLY A 280 3.58 3.25 -13.78
C GLY A 280 3.94 3.82 -12.41
N ASP A 281 4.51 5.02 -12.42
CA ASP A 281 4.98 5.71 -11.23
C ASP A 281 3.92 6.55 -10.51
N ARG A 282 2.69 6.57 -11.02
CA ARG A 282 1.63 7.50 -10.56
C ARG A 282 1.40 7.42 -9.05
N PHE A 283 1.31 6.22 -8.49
CA PHE A 283 1.00 6.08 -7.06
C PHE A 283 2.07 6.69 -6.15
N TYR A 284 3.35 6.59 -6.50
CA TYR A 284 4.44 7.09 -5.65
C TYR A 284 5.01 8.43 -6.12
N ARG A 285 4.63 8.96 -7.29
CA ARG A 285 5.01 10.31 -7.76
C ARG A 285 3.94 11.36 -7.59
N THR A 286 2.66 11.02 -7.75
CA THR A 286 1.61 12.04 -7.92
C THR A 286 0.65 12.12 -6.74
N THR A 287 0.90 11.40 -5.66
CA THR A 287 -0.03 11.32 -4.52
C THR A 287 0.27 12.34 -3.42
N GLY A 288 1.29 13.17 -3.57
CA GLY A 288 1.57 14.29 -2.66
C GLY A 288 2.36 13.95 -1.39
N TYR A 289 2.78 12.69 -1.22
CA TYR A 289 3.57 12.25 -0.08
C TYR A 289 4.99 12.84 -0.11
N ASN A 290 5.67 12.76 -1.26
CA ASN A 290 7.08 13.12 -1.38
C ASN A 290 7.31 14.61 -1.07
N GLU A 291 6.44 15.48 -1.54
CA GLU A 291 6.56 16.93 -1.36
C GLU A 291 6.50 17.34 0.10
N LEU A 292 5.64 16.69 0.89
CA LEU A 292 5.58 16.94 2.33
C LEU A 292 6.72 16.23 3.05
N ALA A 293 7.10 15.04 2.61
CA ALA A 293 8.17 14.27 3.20
C ALA A 293 9.55 14.95 3.06
N ASP A 294 9.79 15.62 1.93
CA ASP A 294 11.03 16.29 1.58
C ASP A 294 11.41 17.40 2.56
N SER A 295 10.47 18.30 2.87
CA SER A 295 10.67 19.38 3.84
C SER A 295 10.65 18.92 5.30
N ASN A 296 10.42 17.63 5.54
CA ASN A 296 10.17 17.10 6.88
C ASN A 296 11.02 15.89 7.26
N ARG A 297 12.09 15.55 6.52
CA ARG A 297 13.00 14.45 6.89
C ARG A 297 12.26 13.11 7.09
N ILE A 298 11.36 12.81 6.17
CA ILE A 298 10.61 11.56 6.13
C ILE A 298 11.04 10.80 4.87
N VAL A 299 11.64 9.64 5.03
CA VAL A 299 11.81 8.68 3.94
C VAL A 299 10.45 8.06 3.67
N VAL A 300 10.03 8.01 2.40
CA VAL A 300 8.77 7.35 2.03
C VAL A 300 9.08 6.05 1.31
N LEU A 301 8.73 4.92 1.93
CA LEU A 301 8.91 3.59 1.35
C LEU A 301 7.63 3.20 0.61
N TYR A 302 7.75 2.75 -0.64
CA TYR A 302 6.66 2.30 -1.51
C TYR A 302 6.88 0.86 -1.96
N PRO A 303 6.68 -0.12 -1.08
CA PRO A 303 6.76 -1.53 -1.44
C PRO A 303 5.76 -1.88 -2.54
N GLN A 304 6.11 -2.83 -3.41
CA GLN A 304 5.29 -3.21 -4.56
C GLN A 304 4.83 -4.66 -4.49
N ILE A 305 3.56 -4.91 -4.80
CA ILE A 305 3.02 -6.26 -5.05
C ILE A 305 3.16 -6.60 -6.54
N ARG A 306 3.21 -7.90 -6.87
CA ARG A 306 3.07 -8.39 -8.24
C ARG A 306 1.82 -9.24 -8.40
N THR A 307 1.00 -8.91 -9.40
CA THR A 307 -0.18 -9.71 -9.78
C THR A 307 0.17 -11.19 -9.98
N ASN A 308 -0.63 -12.07 -9.38
CA ASN A 308 -0.66 -13.49 -9.70
C ASN A 308 -2.02 -13.84 -10.31
N PRO A 309 -2.13 -14.20 -11.60
CA PRO A 309 -3.41 -14.39 -12.28
C PRO A 309 -4.35 -15.43 -11.63
N VAL A 310 -3.80 -16.37 -10.86
CA VAL A 310 -4.56 -17.46 -10.23
C VAL A 310 -4.96 -17.09 -8.80
N ARG A 311 -3.99 -16.68 -7.98
CA ARG A 311 -4.20 -16.46 -6.53
C ARG A 311 -4.62 -15.04 -6.17
N ASN A 312 -4.13 -14.05 -6.94
CA ASN A 312 -4.30 -12.63 -6.66
C ASN A 312 -4.31 -11.82 -7.99
N PRO A 313 -5.37 -11.98 -8.82
CA PRO A 313 -5.42 -11.42 -10.18
C PRO A 313 -5.47 -9.88 -10.22
N LYS A 314 -5.70 -9.25 -9.06
CA LYS A 314 -5.78 -7.80 -8.91
C LYS A 314 -4.53 -7.18 -8.28
N GLY A 315 -3.52 -7.98 -7.91
CA GLY A 315 -2.30 -7.46 -7.28
C GLY A 315 -2.57 -6.71 -5.97
N CYS A 316 -3.42 -7.29 -5.12
CA CYS A 316 -3.73 -6.76 -3.79
C CYS A 316 -2.66 -7.17 -2.77
N TRP A 317 -2.50 -6.41 -1.69
CA TRP A 317 -1.79 -6.90 -0.50
C TRP A 317 -2.52 -8.08 0.14
N ASP A 318 -1.79 -8.94 0.86
CA ASP A 318 -2.36 -10.13 1.47
C ASP A 318 -3.12 -9.81 2.76
N PHE A 319 -4.45 -9.87 2.66
CA PHE A 319 -5.37 -9.76 3.79
C PHE A 319 -6.32 -10.96 3.90
N TRP A 320 -5.97 -12.07 3.23
CA TRP A 320 -6.78 -13.29 3.24
C TRP A 320 -5.98 -14.61 3.21
N GLY A 321 -4.65 -14.54 3.22
CA GLY A 321 -3.77 -15.69 3.34
C GLY A 321 -3.20 -16.24 2.04
N TYR A 322 -3.25 -15.51 0.92
CA TYR A 322 -2.78 -16.09 -0.36
C TYR A 322 -1.28 -16.31 -0.43
N SER A 323 -0.51 -15.60 0.41
CA SER A 323 0.94 -15.75 0.52
C SER A 323 1.36 -16.83 1.53
N SER A 324 0.42 -17.33 2.35
CA SER A 324 0.70 -18.37 3.34
C SER A 324 1.13 -19.69 2.69
N GLN A 325 2.06 -20.38 3.35
CA GLN A 325 2.43 -21.75 3.00
C GLN A 325 1.35 -22.76 3.39
N ASP A 326 0.57 -22.45 4.43
CA ASP A 326 -0.60 -23.22 4.84
C ASP A 326 -1.88 -22.41 4.54
N PRO A 327 -2.59 -22.70 3.43
CA PRO A 327 -3.81 -21.98 3.07
C PRO A 327 -5.02 -22.37 3.96
N VAL A 328 -4.93 -23.45 4.74
CA VAL A 328 -5.99 -23.87 5.67
C VAL A 328 -5.92 -23.08 6.99
N HIS A 329 -4.69 -22.80 7.43
CA HIS A 329 -4.34 -22.00 8.60
C HIS A 329 -3.42 -20.82 8.21
N PRO A 330 -3.93 -19.84 7.47
CA PRO A 330 -3.09 -18.80 6.91
C PRO A 330 -2.57 -17.83 7.97
N ASP A 331 -1.42 -17.21 7.70
CA ASP A 331 -0.66 -16.39 8.63
C ASP A 331 -0.71 -14.88 8.34
N PHE A 332 -1.55 -14.42 7.39
CA PHE A 332 -1.61 -13.03 6.90
C PHE A 332 -1.79 -11.93 7.98
N TYR A 333 -2.08 -12.29 9.22
CA TYR A 333 -2.35 -11.39 10.33
C TYR A 333 -1.19 -11.27 11.35
N MET A 334 -0.18 -12.14 11.30
CA MET A 334 0.88 -12.24 12.31
C MET A 334 2.26 -11.82 11.78
N LYS A 335 3.21 -11.45 12.64
CA LYS A 335 4.52 -10.90 12.24
C LYS A 335 5.23 -11.71 11.15
N LYS A 336 5.21 -13.05 11.25
CA LYS A 336 5.88 -13.94 10.29
C LYS A 336 5.23 -14.02 8.91
N ALA A 337 4.08 -13.39 8.68
CA ALA A 337 3.43 -13.37 7.37
C ALA A 337 4.43 -12.89 6.31
N PRO A 338 4.56 -13.57 5.15
CA PRO A 338 5.63 -13.29 4.19
C PRO A 338 5.75 -11.82 3.78
N GLN A 339 4.62 -11.14 3.57
CA GLN A 339 4.64 -9.72 3.21
C GLN A 339 5.04 -8.84 4.40
N MET A 340 4.46 -9.04 5.58
CA MET A 340 4.77 -8.19 6.74
C MET A 340 6.22 -8.38 7.20
N ALA A 341 6.74 -9.60 7.20
CA ALA A 341 8.14 -9.88 7.51
C ALA A 341 9.09 -9.16 6.54
N ALA A 342 8.77 -9.14 5.24
CA ALA A 342 9.56 -8.42 4.24
C ALA A 342 9.56 -6.91 4.48
N ILE A 343 8.38 -6.31 4.74
CA ILE A 343 8.29 -4.86 5.04
C ILE A 343 9.06 -4.52 6.32
N TRP A 344 8.97 -5.37 7.34
CA TRP A 344 9.73 -5.20 8.57
C TRP A 344 11.24 -5.23 8.30
N ALA A 345 11.71 -6.17 7.48
CA ALA A 345 13.12 -6.26 7.11
C ALA A 345 13.60 -5.04 6.30
N MET A 346 12.76 -4.46 5.44
CA MET A 346 13.06 -3.19 4.75
C MET A 346 13.22 -2.03 5.75
N LEU A 347 12.33 -1.92 6.75
CA LEU A 347 12.45 -0.92 7.81
C LEU A 347 13.72 -1.13 8.66
N GLN A 348 14.07 -2.39 8.95
CA GLN A 348 15.32 -2.71 9.65
C GLN A 348 16.53 -2.26 8.83
N ARG A 349 16.56 -2.54 7.51
CA ARG A 349 17.62 -2.07 6.62
C ARG A 349 17.76 -0.54 6.66
N LEU A 350 16.66 0.20 6.55
CA LEU A 350 16.68 1.67 6.61
C LEU A 350 17.19 2.21 7.95
N SER A 351 16.91 1.50 9.05
CA SER A 351 17.36 1.90 10.40
C SER A 351 18.82 1.59 10.71
N THR A 352 19.47 0.73 9.93
CA THR A 352 20.91 0.47 10.07
C THR A 352 21.69 1.76 9.80
N PRO A 353 22.70 2.12 10.62
CA PRO A 353 23.52 3.30 10.39
C PRO A 353 24.19 3.31 9.02
N HIS A 354 24.49 4.52 8.52
CA HIS A 354 25.34 4.67 7.33
C HIS A 354 26.71 3.99 7.55
N PRO A 355 27.23 3.29 6.53
CA PRO A 355 28.59 2.76 6.57
C PRO A 355 29.66 3.85 6.66
#